data_AF-A0A8H5TBE3-F1
#
_entry.id   AF-A0A8H5TBE3-F1
#
_cell.length_a   1.000
_cell.length_b   1.000
_cell.length_c   1.000
_cell.angle_alpha   90.00
_cell.angle_beta   90.00
_cell.angle_gamma   90.00
#
_symmetry.space_group_name_H-M   'P 1'
#
loop_
_entity.id
_entity.type
_entity.pdbx_description
1 polymer ?
#
loop_
_entity_poly.entity_id
_entity_poly.type
_entity_poly.pdbx_seq_one_letter_code
_entity_poly.pdbx_strand_id
1 'polypeptide(L)'
;MMILMDTLTDEPDWHKKVFDETIVQNWRDEARQQSEDGLYAMIMQDKLEKGPRKPRDRIITDAAFDYVLREVDLPPLAPNIDDETMAEVKWLKYRDAILPDPKHFEDVDYAPKHGLREKFKKDGLQISVKMASIELTPEKSEFSAGSRHLEGEMNAKITAAALYCFDSENVTPSRLSFRLQTSSYLNDEIKTGQDSYNYLDRVFGTDLGIQGGLARSCVQAYGDVDTPEGRLLAFPNVFQHRVSSFKLQDPTKPGHRRFIALWLVDPHRRILSTANLPPQQRDWWTGSGEVPSGLMDVEEARAHRLKLMDERTAEKARIHWDSIDYNFYAALMVLFTDEL
;
A
#
# COMPACT_ATOMS: atom_id res chain seq x y z
N MET A 1 -13.01 -28.62 -10.32
CA MET A 1 -12.19 -28.10 -11.43
C MET A 1 -11.30 -26.96 -10.95
N MET A 2 -11.85 -25.82 -10.48
CA MET A 2 -11.05 -24.73 -9.89
C MET A 2 -10.11 -25.19 -8.77
N ILE A 3 -10.58 -26.03 -7.84
CA ILE A 3 -9.75 -26.58 -6.75
C ILE A 3 -8.49 -27.32 -7.26
N LEU A 4 -8.62 -28.09 -8.34
CA LEU A 4 -7.48 -28.80 -8.93
C LEU A 4 -6.54 -27.83 -9.64
N MET A 5 -7.09 -26.82 -10.30
CA MET A 5 -6.32 -25.74 -10.94
C MET A 5 -5.50 -24.98 -9.89
N ASP A 6 -6.15 -24.50 -8.83
CA ASP A 6 -5.52 -23.80 -7.71
C ASP A 6 -4.42 -24.66 -7.09
N THR A 7 -4.70 -25.94 -6.81
CA THR A 7 -3.73 -26.88 -6.22
C THR A 7 -2.49 -27.09 -7.11
N LEU A 8 -2.69 -27.22 -8.43
CA LEU A 8 -1.58 -27.36 -9.38
C LEU A 8 -0.79 -26.05 -9.55
N THR A 9 -1.45 -24.89 -9.48
CA THR A 9 -0.81 -23.57 -9.63
C THR A 9 -0.18 -23.03 -8.36
N ASP A 10 -0.50 -23.61 -7.19
CA ASP A 10 0.11 -23.27 -5.89
C ASP A 10 1.46 -23.99 -5.68
N GLU A 11 1.77 -25.01 -6.48
CA GLU A 11 3.05 -25.71 -6.44
C GLU A 11 4.23 -24.80 -6.86
N PRO A 12 5.33 -24.72 -6.09
CA PRO A 12 6.49 -23.94 -6.47
C PRO A 12 7.03 -24.39 -7.83
N ASP A 13 7.31 -23.44 -8.72
CA ASP A 13 7.77 -23.71 -10.09
C ASP A 13 6.84 -24.63 -10.91
N TRP A 14 5.54 -24.69 -10.60
CA TRP A 14 4.58 -25.54 -11.34
C TRP A 14 4.65 -25.32 -12.86
N HIS A 15 4.84 -24.07 -13.28
CA HIS A 15 4.96 -23.63 -14.67
C HIS A 15 6.22 -24.15 -15.38
N LYS A 16 7.20 -24.72 -14.66
CA LYS A 16 8.35 -25.44 -15.22
C LYS A 16 8.15 -26.95 -15.12
N LYS A 17 7.58 -27.41 -14.01
CA LYS A 17 7.33 -28.82 -13.69
C LYS A 17 6.27 -29.47 -14.57
N VAL A 18 5.32 -28.69 -15.09
CA VAL A 18 4.26 -29.16 -16.00
C VAL A 18 4.81 -29.74 -17.32
N PHE A 19 6.07 -29.47 -17.65
CA PHE A 19 6.75 -30.03 -18.82
C PHE A 19 7.54 -31.32 -18.55
N ASP A 20 7.64 -31.75 -17.30
CA ASP A 20 8.26 -33.02 -16.93
C ASP A 20 7.16 -34.09 -16.82
N GLU A 21 7.15 -35.02 -17.78
CA GLU A 21 6.17 -36.11 -17.84
C GLU A 21 6.14 -36.94 -16.54
N THR A 22 7.27 -37.06 -15.84
CA THR A 22 7.37 -37.78 -14.57
C THR A 22 6.66 -37.04 -13.46
N ILE A 23 6.79 -35.71 -13.42
CA ILE A 23 6.16 -34.87 -12.39
C ILE A 23 4.65 -34.76 -12.66
N VAL A 24 4.25 -34.59 -13.91
CA VAL A 24 2.84 -34.57 -14.31
C VAL A 24 2.16 -35.91 -13.98
N GLN A 25 2.87 -37.03 -14.19
CA GLN A 25 2.35 -38.35 -13.83
C GLN A 25 2.21 -38.50 -12.31
N ASN A 26 3.16 -38.00 -11.51
CA ASN A 26 3.04 -37.99 -10.05
C ASN A 26 1.84 -37.16 -9.58
N TRP A 27 1.64 -35.95 -10.13
CA TRP A 27 0.47 -35.13 -9.82
C TRP A 27 -0.85 -35.79 -10.22
N ARG A 28 -0.84 -36.53 -11.33
CA ARG A 28 -1.99 -37.33 -11.77
C ARG A 28 -2.31 -38.44 -10.78
N ASP A 29 -1.29 -39.12 -10.26
CA ASP A 29 -1.44 -40.19 -9.28
C ASP A 29 -1.83 -39.66 -7.89
N GLU A 30 -1.35 -38.48 -7.49
CA GLU A 30 -1.80 -37.76 -6.29
C GLU A 30 -3.26 -37.34 -6.40
N ALA A 31 -3.67 -36.77 -7.54
CA ALA A 31 -5.06 -36.46 -7.83
C ALA A 31 -5.95 -37.72 -7.86
N ARG A 32 -5.38 -38.91 -8.14
CA ARG A 32 -6.04 -40.23 -8.04
C ARG A 32 -6.17 -40.77 -6.61
N GLN A 33 -5.29 -40.37 -5.71
CA GLN A 33 -5.29 -40.80 -4.31
C GLN A 33 -6.05 -39.84 -3.38
N GLN A 34 -6.38 -38.64 -3.86
CA GLN A 34 -7.13 -37.64 -3.10
C GLN A 34 -8.52 -38.14 -2.66
N SER A 35 -8.89 -37.84 -1.40
CA SER A 35 -10.18 -38.22 -0.81
C SER A 35 -11.34 -37.45 -1.44
N GLU A 36 -12.29 -38.18 -2.05
CA GLU A 36 -13.48 -37.59 -2.64
C GLU A 36 -14.45 -37.01 -1.61
N ASP A 37 -14.48 -37.55 -0.39
CA ASP A 37 -15.35 -37.04 0.67
C ASP A 37 -14.86 -35.68 1.17
N GLY A 38 -13.53 -35.51 1.29
CA GLY A 38 -12.91 -34.22 1.61
C GLY A 38 -13.11 -33.20 0.49
N LEU A 39 -12.92 -33.61 -0.77
CA LEU A 39 -13.12 -32.73 -1.92
C LEU A 39 -14.59 -32.27 -2.06
N TYR A 40 -15.53 -33.19 -1.82
CA TYR A 40 -16.96 -32.89 -1.84
C TYR A 40 -17.35 -31.92 -0.73
N ALA A 41 -16.86 -32.11 0.49
CA ALA A 41 -17.11 -31.20 1.60
C ALA A 41 -16.58 -29.79 1.32
N MET A 42 -15.40 -29.68 0.71
CA MET A 42 -14.77 -28.41 0.33
C MET A 42 -15.56 -27.68 -0.77
N ILE A 43 -16.08 -28.41 -1.77
CA ILE A 43 -16.93 -27.84 -2.83
C ILE A 43 -18.28 -27.34 -2.28
N MET A 44 -18.78 -27.95 -1.21
CA MET A 44 -20.10 -27.71 -0.64
C MET A 44 -20.10 -26.74 0.54
N GLN A 45 -18.92 -26.25 0.95
CA GLN A 45 -18.70 -25.47 2.17
C GLN A 45 -19.54 -24.18 2.27
N ASP A 46 -19.94 -23.60 1.13
CA ASP A 46 -20.74 -22.36 1.02
C ASP A 46 -22.18 -22.57 0.49
N LYS A 47 -22.68 -23.82 0.38
CA LYS A 47 -24.00 -24.10 -0.20
C LYS A 47 -25.01 -24.60 0.86
N LEU A 48 -26.11 -23.85 1.01
CA LEU A 48 -27.24 -24.10 1.94
C LEU A 48 -27.74 -25.57 1.97
N GLU A 49 -28.23 -25.97 3.15
CA GLU A 49 -28.56 -27.30 3.72
C GLU A 49 -29.18 -28.41 2.83
N LYS A 50 -29.54 -28.16 1.57
CA LYS A 50 -29.99 -29.19 0.62
C LYS A 50 -29.20 -29.12 -0.68
N GLY A 51 -27.89 -29.35 -0.59
CA GLY A 51 -27.07 -29.56 -1.76
C GLY A 51 -27.44 -30.85 -2.53
N PRO A 52 -27.06 -30.98 -3.81
CA PRO A 52 -27.24 -32.21 -4.58
C PRO A 52 -26.63 -33.42 -3.85
N ARG A 53 -27.04 -34.64 -4.19
CA ARG A 53 -26.36 -35.83 -3.65
C ARG A 53 -24.97 -35.96 -4.25
N LYS A 54 -24.01 -36.46 -3.47
CA LYS A 54 -22.65 -36.75 -3.94
C LYS A 54 -22.74 -37.61 -5.22
N PRO A 55 -22.03 -37.22 -6.30
CA PRO A 55 -21.93 -38.04 -7.49
C PRO A 55 -21.44 -39.46 -7.14
N ARG A 56 -21.94 -40.45 -7.87
CA ARG A 56 -21.45 -41.84 -7.76
C ARG A 56 -20.12 -42.03 -8.47
N ASP A 57 -19.84 -41.17 -9.46
CA ASP A 57 -18.59 -41.13 -10.19
C ASP A 57 -17.59 -40.20 -9.50
N ARG A 58 -16.31 -40.47 -9.75
CA ARG A 58 -15.19 -39.74 -9.18
C ARG A 58 -15.22 -38.25 -9.58
N ILE A 59 -15.08 -37.37 -8.60
CA ILE A 59 -15.21 -35.91 -8.80
C ILE A 59 -14.10 -35.34 -9.69
N ILE A 60 -12.89 -35.91 -9.62
CA ILE A 60 -11.76 -35.60 -10.52
C ILE A 60 -11.48 -36.84 -11.36
N THR A 61 -12.09 -36.91 -12.53
CA THR A 61 -11.79 -37.94 -13.53
C THR A 61 -10.48 -37.64 -14.25
N ASP A 62 -9.88 -38.65 -14.88
CA ASP A 62 -8.71 -38.46 -15.74
C ASP A 62 -8.98 -37.44 -16.84
N ALA A 63 -10.19 -37.46 -17.44
CA ALA A 63 -10.60 -36.45 -18.41
C ALA A 63 -10.71 -35.03 -17.83
N ALA A 64 -11.14 -34.89 -16.57
CA ALA A 64 -11.17 -33.60 -15.89
C ALA A 64 -9.76 -33.10 -15.53
N PHE A 65 -8.86 -34.01 -15.14
CA PHE A 65 -7.46 -33.69 -14.90
C PHE A 65 -6.74 -33.28 -16.19
N ASP A 66 -6.92 -34.02 -17.28
CA ASP A 66 -6.39 -33.68 -18.60
C ASP A 66 -6.98 -32.36 -19.12
N TYR A 67 -8.26 -32.09 -18.85
CA TYR A 67 -8.89 -30.80 -19.16
C TYR A 67 -8.31 -29.66 -18.32
N VAL A 68 -8.05 -29.88 -17.03
CA VAL A 68 -7.42 -28.86 -16.16
C VAL A 68 -5.97 -28.62 -16.57
N LEU A 69 -5.18 -29.65 -16.86
CA LEU A 69 -3.85 -29.49 -17.44
C LEU A 69 -3.93 -28.66 -18.73
N ARG A 70 -4.90 -28.96 -19.61
CA ARG A 70 -5.10 -28.20 -20.86
C ARG A 70 -5.51 -26.75 -20.62
N GLU A 71 -6.35 -26.45 -19.62
CA GLU A 71 -6.77 -25.08 -19.26
C GLU A 71 -5.66 -24.29 -18.55
N VAL A 72 -4.89 -24.97 -17.69
CA VAL A 72 -3.66 -24.46 -17.08
C VAL A 72 -2.59 -24.19 -18.16
N ASP A 73 -2.68 -24.90 -19.29
CA ASP A 73 -1.76 -24.86 -20.43
C ASP A 73 -2.26 -24.06 -21.65
N LEU A 74 -3.06 -22.99 -21.45
CA LEU A 74 -3.57 -22.01 -22.45
C LEU A 74 -4.87 -22.43 -23.21
N PRO A 75 -5.72 -21.46 -23.65
CA PRO A 75 -7.11 -21.68 -24.10
C PRO A 75 -7.26 -22.63 -25.30
N PRO A 76 -8.48 -23.16 -25.57
CA PRO A 76 -8.69 -24.12 -26.64
C PRO A 76 -8.21 -23.59 -27.99
N LEU A 77 -7.50 -24.47 -28.70
CA LEU A 77 -7.01 -24.33 -30.06
C LEU A 77 -8.02 -23.56 -30.94
N ALA A 78 -7.60 -22.43 -31.49
CA ALA A 78 -8.06 -22.14 -32.84
C ALA A 78 -7.57 -23.31 -33.71
N PRO A 79 -8.41 -23.95 -34.54
CA PRO A 79 -8.11 -25.20 -35.24
C PRO A 79 -6.92 -25.16 -36.22
N ASN A 80 -6.19 -24.05 -36.29
CA ASN A 80 -5.15 -23.74 -37.27
C ASN A 80 -3.81 -23.34 -36.63
N ILE A 81 -3.56 -23.64 -35.36
CA ILE A 81 -2.29 -23.33 -34.69
C ILE A 81 -1.51 -24.63 -34.49
N ASP A 82 -0.31 -24.72 -35.08
CA ASP A 82 0.58 -25.88 -34.98
C ASP A 82 1.40 -25.89 -33.67
N ASP A 83 1.98 -27.06 -33.35
CA ASP A 83 2.75 -27.29 -32.11
C ASP A 83 3.98 -26.38 -31.98
N GLU A 84 4.58 -25.98 -33.11
CA GLU A 84 5.74 -25.08 -33.16
C GLU A 84 5.37 -23.65 -32.76
N THR A 85 4.26 -23.15 -33.30
CA THR A 85 3.66 -21.86 -32.91
C THR A 85 3.28 -21.85 -31.43
N MET A 86 2.79 -22.97 -30.91
CA MET A 86 2.48 -23.11 -29.48
C MET A 86 3.74 -23.09 -28.60
N ALA A 87 4.80 -23.78 -29.01
CA ALA A 87 6.09 -23.73 -28.32
C ALA A 87 6.67 -22.31 -28.29
N GLU A 88 6.52 -21.55 -29.39
CA GLU A 88 6.95 -20.15 -29.47
C GLU A 88 6.15 -19.25 -28.51
N VAL A 89 4.82 -19.38 -28.48
CA VAL A 89 3.97 -18.59 -27.56
C VAL A 89 4.28 -18.90 -26.09
N LYS A 90 4.47 -20.18 -25.75
CA LYS A 90 4.88 -20.60 -24.40
C LYS A 90 6.26 -20.05 -24.06
N TRP A 91 7.22 -20.13 -24.97
CA TRP A 91 8.54 -19.54 -24.78
C TRP A 91 8.44 -18.03 -24.55
N LEU A 92 7.67 -17.29 -25.36
CA LEU A 92 7.49 -15.84 -25.18
C LEU A 92 6.86 -15.48 -23.83
N LYS A 93 5.90 -16.28 -23.35
CA LYS A 93 5.18 -16.03 -22.09
C LYS A 93 5.99 -16.37 -20.83
N TYR A 94 6.75 -17.46 -20.87
CA TYR A 94 7.41 -18.01 -19.67
C TYR A 94 8.94 -17.85 -19.67
N ARG A 95 9.56 -17.45 -20.78
CA ARG A 95 11.00 -17.17 -20.79
C ARG A 95 11.35 -16.12 -19.73
N ASP A 96 12.50 -16.31 -19.11
CA ASP A 96 13.04 -15.26 -18.27
C ASP A 96 13.40 -14.04 -19.12
N ALA A 97 13.00 -12.89 -18.60
CA ALA A 97 13.35 -11.60 -19.15
C ALA A 97 14.87 -11.46 -19.16
N ILE A 98 15.45 -11.21 -20.34
CA ILE A 98 16.80 -10.67 -20.39
C ILE A 98 16.67 -9.21 -19.96
N LEU A 99 17.01 -8.94 -18.69
CA LEU A 99 17.02 -7.59 -18.16
C LEU A 99 18.08 -6.80 -18.93
N PRO A 100 17.78 -5.56 -19.38
CA PRO A 100 18.80 -4.72 -19.97
C PRO A 100 19.91 -4.51 -18.94
N ASP A 101 21.15 -4.50 -19.39
CA ASP A 101 22.25 -4.08 -18.52
C ASP A 101 21.92 -2.69 -17.95
N PRO A 102 22.17 -2.47 -16.65
CA PRO A 102 21.96 -1.17 -16.06
C PRO A 102 22.74 -0.16 -16.90
N LYS A 103 22.12 0.99 -17.18
CA LYS A 103 22.84 2.11 -17.79
C LYS A 103 24.09 2.37 -16.96
N HIS A 104 25.16 2.81 -17.62
CA HIS A 104 26.37 3.22 -16.91
C HIS A 104 25.96 4.16 -15.77
N PHE A 105 26.35 3.81 -14.55
CA PHE A 105 26.08 4.64 -13.39
C PHE A 105 26.79 5.98 -13.59
N GLU A 106 26.01 7.04 -13.65
CA GLU A 106 26.51 8.41 -13.57
C GLU A 106 26.10 8.94 -12.21
N ASP A 107 27.07 9.47 -11.46
CA ASP A 107 26.78 10.04 -10.17
C ASP A 107 25.90 11.28 -10.37
N VAL A 108 24.70 11.25 -9.79
CA VAL A 108 23.74 12.34 -9.92
C VAL A 108 23.96 13.28 -8.75
N ASP A 109 24.38 14.51 -9.05
CA ASP A 109 24.43 15.55 -8.04
C ASP A 109 23.02 15.99 -7.65
N TYR A 110 22.49 15.39 -6.59
CA TYR A 110 21.22 15.77 -5.98
C TYR A 110 21.32 17.04 -5.12
N ALA A 111 22.50 17.67 -5.02
CA ALA A 111 22.63 18.90 -4.25
C ALA A 111 21.77 20.00 -4.87
N PRO A 112 20.90 20.64 -4.06
CA PRO A 112 20.10 21.74 -4.57
C PRO A 112 21.01 22.91 -4.95
N LYS A 113 20.91 23.38 -6.21
CA LYS A 113 21.68 24.53 -6.72
C LYS A 113 21.49 25.80 -5.89
N HIS A 114 20.34 25.93 -5.21
CA HIS A 114 20.02 27.04 -4.31
C HIS A 114 19.29 26.51 -3.07
N GLY A 115 19.69 26.97 -1.89
CA GLY A 115 18.99 26.65 -0.65
C GLY A 115 17.64 27.36 -0.57
N LEU A 116 16.59 26.65 -0.13
CA LEU A 116 15.26 27.25 0.10
C LEU A 116 15.34 28.45 1.06
N ARG A 117 16.22 28.38 2.06
CA ARG A 117 16.47 29.47 3.02
C ARG A 117 16.91 30.77 2.35
N GLU A 118 17.75 30.68 1.31
CA GLU A 118 18.25 31.84 0.58
C GLU A 118 17.19 32.34 -0.40
N LYS A 119 16.58 31.42 -1.16
CA LYS A 119 15.57 31.72 -2.17
C LYS A 119 14.34 32.41 -1.58
N PHE A 120 13.91 31.99 -0.38
CA PHE A 120 12.75 32.53 0.32
C PHE A 120 13.13 33.35 1.54
N LYS A 121 14.32 33.97 1.56
CA LYS A 121 14.78 34.78 2.70
C LYS A 121 13.83 35.93 3.06
N LYS A 122 13.21 36.55 2.05
CA LYS A 122 12.29 37.69 2.21
C LYS A 122 10.94 37.25 2.78
N ASP A 123 10.36 36.21 2.20
CA ASP A 123 9.00 35.77 2.52
C ASP A 123 9.00 34.77 3.68
N GLY A 124 10.10 34.05 3.93
CA GLY A 124 10.17 32.97 4.91
C GLY A 124 9.44 31.70 4.46
N LEU A 125 9.63 30.63 5.23
CA LEU A 125 8.99 29.33 4.99
C LEU A 125 7.86 29.11 6.01
N GLN A 126 6.79 28.44 5.59
CA GLN A 126 5.74 27.98 6.51
C GLN A 126 5.89 26.49 6.74
N ILE A 127 5.89 26.10 8.02
CA ILE A 127 5.88 24.70 8.43
C ILE A 127 4.67 24.43 9.32
N SER A 128 4.06 23.26 9.15
CA SER A 128 3.15 22.68 10.12
C SER A 128 3.94 21.72 11.01
N VAL A 129 3.71 21.76 12.31
CA VAL A 129 4.41 20.93 13.29
C VAL A 129 3.38 20.12 14.07
N LYS A 130 3.60 18.81 14.17
CA LYS A 130 2.84 17.93 15.05
C LYS A 130 3.80 17.17 15.95
N MET A 131 3.50 17.18 17.23
CA MET A 131 4.11 16.28 18.19
C MET A 131 3.11 15.19 18.52
N ALA A 132 3.56 13.94 18.55
CA ALA A 132 2.71 12.81 18.91
C ALA A 132 3.50 11.81 19.77
N SER A 133 2.79 11.21 20.72
CA SER A 133 3.27 10.07 21.49
C SER A 133 2.39 8.86 21.20
N ILE A 134 3.00 7.71 20.98
CA ILE A 134 2.33 6.42 20.99
C ILE A 134 2.81 5.70 22.25
N GLU A 135 1.89 5.52 23.19
CA GLU A 135 2.12 4.82 24.45
C GLU A 135 1.54 3.40 24.34
N LEU A 136 2.36 2.39 24.62
CA LEU A 136 1.97 0.97 24.67
C LEU A 136 2.02 0.47 26.11
N THR A 137 1.01 -0.31 26.49
CA THR A 137 0.92 -0.93 27.82
C THR A 137 0.87 -2.45 27.67
N PRO A 138 1.11 -3.23 28.74
CA PRO A 138 0.93 -4.69 28.69
C PRO A 138 -0.45 -5.12 28.15
N GLU A 139 -1.51 -4.36 28.46
CA GLU A 139 -2.88 -4.61 28.00
C GLU A 139 -3.09 -4.21 26.54
N LYS A 140 -2.40 -3.16 26.08
CA LYS A 140 -2.40 -2.67 24.69
C LYS A 140 -0.97 -2.64 24.15
N SER A 141 -0.45 -3.84 23.92
CA SER A 141 0.99 -4.06 23.67
C SER A 141 1.42 -3.87 22.22
N GLU A 142 0.49 -3.57 21.31
CA GLU A 142 0.74 -3.43 19.88
C GLU A 142 0.09 -2.17 19.29
N PHE A 143 0.84 -1.53 18.39
CA PHE A 143 0.37 -0.50 17.49
C PHE A 143 0.19 -1.09 16.09
N SER A 144 -1.04 -1.01 15.56
CA SER A 144 -1.36 -1.48 14.21
C SER A 144 -0.72 -0.62 13.13
N ALA A 145 -0.36 -1.24 12.00
CA ALA A 145 0.22 -0.53 10.87
C ALA A 145 -0.71 0.60 10.38
N GLY A 146 -0.13 1.74 10.03
CA GLY A 146 -0.87 2.86 9.46
C GLY A 146 -1.37 2.58 8.03
N SER A 147 -2.39 3.32 7.61
CA SER A 147 -2.82 3.33 6.21
C SER A 147 -1.75 3.98 5.31
N ARG A 148 -1.70 3.59 4.04
CA ARG A 148 -0.88 4.27 3.02
C ARG A 148 -1.46 5.66 2.76
N HIS A 149 -0.62 6.69 2.76
CA HIS A 149 -1.08 8.06 2.53
C HIS A 149 0.02 9.02 2.04
N LEU A 150 -0.41 10.16 1.48
CA LEU A 150 0.36 11.39 1.36
C LEU A 150 0.03 12.35 2.52
N GLU A 151 0.92 13.30 2.73
CA GLU A 151 0.87 14.26 3.82
C GLU A 151 0.01 15.49 3.47
N GLY A 152 -1.00 15.77 4.30
CA GLY A 152 -1.84 16.95 4.18
C GLY A 152 -2.90 16.87 3.09
N GLU A 153 -4.00 17.60 3.29
CA GLU A 153 -5.02 17.76 2.27
C GLU A 153 -4.60 18.81 1.21
N MET A 154 -5.33 18.84 0.10
CA MET A 154 -5.01 19.70 -1.05
C MET A 154 -5.00 21.21 -0.72
N ASN A 155 -5.64 21.62 0.39
CA ASN A 155 -5.62 23.00 0.91
C ASN A 155 -4.38 23.31 1.78
N ALA A 156 -3.74 22.31 2.39
CA ALA A 156 -2.55 22.48 3.23
C ALA A 156 -1.29 22.76 2.39
N LYS A 157 -1.32 22.43 1.09
CA LYS A 157 -0.23 22.68 0.13
C LYS A 157 1.12 22.12 0.59
N ILE A 158 1.13 20.93 1.19
CA ILE A 158 2.38 20.31 1.65
C ILE A 158 3.20 19.77 0.48
N THR A 159 4.48 20.10 0.47
CA THR A 159 5.44 19.71 -0.58
C THR A 159 6.49 18.72 -0.08
N ALA A 160 6.79 18.74 1.22
CA ALA A 160 7.73 17.81 1.84
C ALA A 160 7.34 17.54 3.29
N ALA A 161 7.76 16.38 3.78
CA ALA A 161 7.56 15.94 5.15
C ALA A 161 8.90 15.57 5.78
N ALA A 162 9.01 15.76 7.09
CA ALA A 162 10.10 15.22 7.87
C ALA A 162 9.57 14.62 9.17
N LEU A 163 10.06 13.43 9.51
CA LEU A 163 9.73 12.74 10.75
C LEU A 163 10.99 12.61 11.60
N TYR A 164 10.92 13.03 12.86
CA TYR A 164 11.99 12.92 13.83
C TYR A 164 11.51 12.13 15.05
N CYS A 165 12.06 10.92 15.24
CA CYS A 165 11.81 10.13 16.45
C CYS A 165 12.81 10.55 17.52
N PHE A 166 12.34 11.21 18.57
CA PHE A 166 13.23 11.83 19.57
C PHE A 166 13.34 11.04 20.87
N ASP A 167 12.43 10.09 21.11
CA ASP A 167 12.38 9.30 22.33
C ASP A 167 11.61 7.99 22.02
N SER A 168 12.25 6.84 22.22
CA SER A 168 11.69 5.53 21.91
C SER A 168 12.21 4.47 22.88
N GLU A 169 11.34 3.98 23.76
CA GLU A 169 11.72 3.02 24.80
C GLU A 169 10.83 1.77 24.77
N ASN A 170 11.43 0.60 25.02
CA ASN A 170 10.74 -0.69 25.14
C ASN A 170 9.80 -1.05 23.96
N VAL A 171 10.10 -0.59 22.75
CA VAL A 171 9.34 -0.90 21.53
C VAL A 171 10.21 -1.51 20.45
N THR A 172 9.66 -2.46 19.71
CA THR A 172 10.32 -3.05 18.53
C THR A 172 10.58 -1.99 17.45
N PRO A 173 11.60 -2.15 16.60
CA PRO A 173 11.88 -1.20 15.53
C PRO A 173 10.68 -0.95 14.62
N SER A 174 10.43 0.31 14.28
CA SER A 174 9.37 0.73 13.35
C SER A 174 9.96 1.34 12.08
N ARG A 175 9.28 1.11 10.96
CA ARG A 175 9.71 1.49 9.61
C ARG A 175 8.70 2.38 8.92
N LEU A 176 9.20 3.24 8.05
CA LEU A 176 8.41 3.91 7.03
C LEU A 176 8.58 3.20 5.70
N SER A 177 7.48 2.65 5.17
CA SER A 177 7.45 2.03 3.85
C SER A 177 7.01 3.02 2.79
N PHE A 178 7.81 3.21 1.74
CA PHE A 178 7.52 4.15 0.66
C PHE A 178 7.08 3.44 -0.62
N ARG A 179 6.15 4.06 -1.35
CA ARG A 179 5.77 3.69 -2.72
C ARG A 179 5.41 4.95 -3.50
N LEU A 180 5.50 4.88 -4.82
CA LEU A 180 5.13 5.97 -5.72
C LEU A 180 4.28 5.40 -6.85
N GLN A 181 3.26 6.14 -7.28
CA GLN A 181 2.56 5.80 -8.52
C GLN A 181 3.40 6.26 -9.70
N THR A 182 3.71 5.34 -10.59
CA THR A 182 4.41 5.60 -11.83
C THR A 182 3.42 6.13 -12.88
N SER A 183 3.91 6.94 -13.82
CA SER A 183 3.05 7.56 -14.84
C SER A 183 2.26 6.51 -15.62
N SER A 184 0.94 6.68 -15.74
CA SER A 184 0.12 5.83 -16.62
C SER A 184 0.49 5.97 -18.10
N TYR A 185 1.18 7.06 -18.47
CA TYR A 185 1.73 7.30 -19.81
C TYR A 185 3.08 6.65 -20.05
N LEU A 186 3.62 5.86 -19.10
CA LEU A 186 4.81 5.03 -19.36
C LEU A 186 4.66 4.16 -20.60
N ASN A 187 3.43 3.77 -20.95
CA ASN A 187 3.14 3.00 -22.17
C ASN A 187 3.46 3.77 -23.47
N ASP A 188 3.45 5.11 -23.45
CA ASP A 188 3.80 5.94 -24.61
C ASP A 188 5.33 6.01 -24.80
N GLU A 189 6.09 5.88 -23.71
CA GLU A 189 7.56 5.87 -23.71
C GLU A 189 8.14 4.46 -23.89
N ILE A 190 7.46 3.45 -23.35
CA ILE A 190 7.83 2.04 -23.47
C ILE A 190 7.23 1.47 -24.75
N LYS A 191 8.03 1.47 -25.83
CA LYS A 191 7.65 0.82 -27.09
C LYS A 191 7.91 -0.67 -27.01
N THR A 192 6.91 -1.44 -26.58
CA THR A 192 6.97 -2.90 -26.58
C THR A 192 5.86 -3.52 -27.43
N GLY A 193 6.05 -4.78 -27.81
CA GLY A 193 5.00 -5.55 -28.49
C GLY A 193 3.77 -5.71 -27.61
N GLN A 194 2.62 -5.95 -28.24
CA GLN A 194 1.38 -6.28 -27.54
C GLN A 194 1.60 -7.47 -26.59
N ASP A 195 1.03 -7.41 -25.38
CA ASP A 195 1.12 -8.43 -24.32
C ASP A 195 2.54 -8.72 -23.74
N SER A 196 3.48 -7.78 -23.91
CA SER A 196 4.84 -7.82 -23.34
C SER A 196 4.95 -7.47 -21.84
N TYR A 197 3.84 -7.47 -21.10
CA TYR A 197 3.81 -6.98 -19.70
C TYR A 197 4.55 -7.90 -18.71
N ASN A 198 4.68 -9.18 -19.03
CA ASN A 198 5.32 -10.18 -18.15
C ASN A 198 6.76 -9.83 -17.75
N TYR A 199 7.56 -9.29 -18.66
CA TYR A 199 8.94 -8.89 -18.36
C TYR A 199 9.05 -7.43 -17.93
N LEU A 200 8.19 -6.56 -18.48
CA LEU A 200 8.19 -5.14 -18.12
C LEU A 200 7.85 -4.95 -16.65
N ASP A 201 6.88 -5.70 -16.13
CA ASP A 201 6.51 -5.64 -14.72
C ASP A 201 7.69 -5.99 -13.81
N ARG A 202 8.52 -6.96 -14.24
CA ARG A 202 9.75 -7.35 -13.54
C ARG A 202 10.84 -6.28 -13.63
N VAL A 203 11.02 -5.66 -14.80
CA VAL A 203 12.03 -4.60 -15.02
C VAL A 203 11.71 -3.35 -14.20
N PHE A 204 10.45 -2.92 -14.20
CA PHE A 204 10.02 -1.70 -13.52
C PHE A 204 9.61 -1.94 -12.05
N GLY A 205 9.43 -3.20 -11.64
CA GLY A 205 9.01 -3.55 -10.28
C GLY A 205 7.60 -3.02 -9.96
N THR A 206 6.73 -2.99 -10.97
CA THR A 206 5.36 -2.52 -10.84
C THR A 206 4.47 -3.20 -11.87
N ASP A 207 3.19 -3.30 -11.55
CA ASP A 207 2.18 -3.91 -12.41
C ASP A 207 1.78 -2.94 -13.54
N LEU A 208 2.09 -3.29 -14.78
CA LEU A 208 1.78 -2.51 -15.99
C LEU A 208 0.70 -3.20 -16.83
N GLY A 209 0.09 -2.42 -17.74
CA GLY A 209 -0.87 -2.91 -18.71
C GLY A 209 -2.33 -2.89 -18.24
N ILE A 210 -3.15 -3.72 -18.89
CA ILE A 210 -4.60 -3.78 -18.72
C ILE A 210 -5.00 -5.20 -18.32
N GLN A 211 -5.76 -5.36 -17.23
CA GLN A 211 -6.35 -6.63 -16.83
C GLN A 211 -7.88 -6.50 -16.76
N GLY A 212 -8.61 -7.32 -17.54
CA GLY A 212 -10.07 -7.27 -17.55
C GLY A 212 -10.67 -5.94 -18.05
N GLY A 213 -9.94 -5.18 -18.87
CA GLY A 213 -10.36 -3.87 -19.38
C GLY A 213 -10.06 -2.68 -18.46
N LEU A 214 -9.40 -2.90 -17.32
CA LEU A 214 -8.97 -1.84 -16.39
C LEU A 214 -7.44 -1.72 -16.39
N ALA A 215 -6.94 -0.49 -16.38
CA ALA A 215 -5.52 -0.22 -16.21
C ALA A 215 -5.05 -0.68 -14.83
N ARG A 216 -3.86 -1.27 -14.75
CA ARG A 216 -3.26 -1.64 -13.46
C ARG A 216 -2.76 -0.39 -12.73
N SER A 217 -2.59 -0.49 -11.41
CA SER A 217 -2.30 0.66 -10.54
C SER A 217 -0.97 1.38 -10.83
N CYS A 218 -0.03 0.72 -11.53
CA CYS A 218 1.31 1.24 -11.82
C CYS A 218 2.05 1.75 -10.58
N VAL A 219 1.84 1.14 -9.40
CA VAL A 219 2.49 1.55 -8.15
C VAL A 219 3.79 0.79 -7.93
N GLN A 220 4.90 1.51 -7.79
CA GLN A 220 6.23 0.96 -7.53
C GLN A 220 6.58 1.07 -6.04
N ALA A 221 7.06 -0.02 -5.43
CA ALA A 221 7.55 -0.01 -4.06
C ALA A 221 9.00 0.48 -4.01
N TYR A 222 9.28 1.50 -3.18
CA TYR A 222 10.62 2.07 -3.02
C TYR A 222 11.38 1.50 -1.81
N GLY A 223 10.70 0.70 -0.99
CA GLY A 223 11.27 0.02 0.16
C GLY A 223 11.00 0.71 1.49
N ASP A 224 11.75 0.28 2.50
CA ASP A 224 11.52 0.65 3.89
C ASP A 224 12.73 1.36 4.48
N VAL A 225 12.46 2.33 5.35
CA VAL A 225 13.50 3.02 6.13
C VAL A 225 13.19 2.87 7.61
N ASP A 226 14.14 2.33 8.38
CA ASP A 226 14.05 2.28 9.83
C ASP A 226 14.02 3.69 10.42
N THR A 227 13.24 3.87 11.48
CA THR A 227 13.09 5.14 12.17
C THR A 227 13.47 5.00 13.66
N PRO A 228 14.74 4.71 14.00
CA PRO A 228 15.19 4.65 15.39
C PRO A 228 15.17 6.03 16.05
N GLU A 229 15.30 6.04 17.37
CA GLU A 229 15.55 7.27 18.13
C GLU A 229 16.74 8.05 17.58
N GLY A 230 16.63 9.37 17.56
CA GLY A 230 17.65 10.29 17.06
C GLY A 230 17.70 10.44 15.54
N ARG A 231 16.87 9.70 14.78
CA ARG A 231 16.83 9.83 13.31
C ARG A 231 15.78 10.84 12.86
N LEU A 232 16.23 11.79 12.03
CA LEU A 232 15.36 12.63 11.20
C LEU A 232 15.35 12.07 9.78
N LEU A 233 14.15 11.80 9.26
CA LEU A 233 13.93 11.39 7.87
C LEU A 233 13.11 12.44 7.15
N ALA A 234 13.68 13.06 6.12
CA ALA A 234 12.98 14.03 5.27
C ALA A 234 12.75 13.43 3.88
N PHE A 235 11.55 13.63 3.33
CA PHE A 235 11.15 13.11 2.02
C PHE A 235 10.15 14.05 1.33
N PRO A 236 10.16 14.11 -0.01
CA PRO A 236 9.16 14.86 -0.76
C PRO A 236 7.78 14.21 -0.60
N ASN A 237 6.74 15.04 -0.58
CA ASN A 237 5.35 14.61 -0.42
C ASN A 237 4.74 14.03 -1.72
N VAL A 238 5.54 13.25 -2.44
CA VAL A 238 5.11 12.45 -3.60
C VAL A 238 5.05 10.97 -3.23
N PHE A 239 5.80 10.56 -2.20
CA PHE A 239 5.83 9.18 -1.77
C PHE A 239 4.66 8.86 -0.85
N GLN A 240 3.77 7.98 -1.30
CA GLN A 240 2.81 7.36 -0.41
C GLN A 240 3.56 6.52 0.60
N HIS A 241 3.36 6.80 1.88
CA HIS A 241 4.05 6.12 2.95
C HIS A 241 3.09 5.52 3.97
N ARG A 242 3.58 4.53 4.72
CA ARG A 242 2.89 3.99 5.89
C ARG A 242 3.89 3.68 6.98
N VAL A 243 3.43 3.78 8.23
CA VAL A 243 4.17 3.33 9.41
C VAL A 243 3.89 1.84 9.62
N SER A 244 4.94 1.04 9.83
CA SER A 244 4.79 -0.38 10.16
C SER A 244 4.16 -0.55 11.54
N SER A 245 3.53 -1.70 11.78
CA SER A 245 3.17 -2.08 13.15
C SER A 245 4.43 -2.22 14.00
N PHE A 246 4.28 -2.03 15.30
CA PHE A 246 5.30 -2.30 16.31
C PHE A 246 4.63 -2.65 17.63
N LYS A 247 5.36 -3.37 18.47
CA LYS A 247 4.92 -3.86 19.77
C LYS A 247 5.97 -3.69 20.85
N LEU A 248 5.60 -3.90 22.10
CA LEU A 248 6.52 -3.94 23.24
C LEU A 248 7.64 -4.96 23.03
N GLN A 249 8.88 -4.61 23.40
CA GLN A 249 9.99 -5.57 23.43
C GLN A 249 9.88 -6.49 24.65
N ASP A 250 9.68 -5.90 25.82
CA ASP A 250 9.31 -6.56 27.08
C ASP A 250 7.82 -6.32 27.33
N PRO A 251 6.94 -7.32 27.09
CA PRO A 251 5.49 -7.17 27.24
C PRO A 251 5.04 -6.91 28.68
N THR A 252 5.93 -7.06 29.67
CA THR A 252 5.60 -6.85 31.09
C THR A 252 5.72 -5.39 31.51
N LYS A 253 6.35 -4.56 30.68
CA LYS A 253 6.60 -3.14 30.97
C LYS A 253 5.93 -2.27 29.91
N PRO A 254 5.51 -1.04 30.27
CA PRO A 254 5.10 -0.07 29.28
C PRO A 254 6.26 0.32 28.38
N GLY A 255 5.94 0.89 27.22
CA GLY A 255 6.91 1.37 26.26
C GLY A 255 6.28 2.44 25.38
N HIS A 256 7.09 3.27 24.76
CA HIS A 256 6.60 4.42 24.03
C HIS A 256 7.43 4.75 22.81
N ARG A 257 6.82 5.52 21.92
CA ARG A 257 7.45 6.08 20.75
C ARG A 257 6.94 7.48 20.50
N ARG A 258 7.83 8.46 20.60
CA ARG A 258 7.51 9.88 20.44
C ARG A 258 8.21 10.46 19.23
N PHE A 259 7.47 11.29 18.50
CA PHE A 259 7.98 11.88 17.28
C PHE A 259 7.45 13.28 17.03
N ILE A 260 8.26 14.04 16.31
CA ILE A 260 7.91 15.33 15.73
C ILE A 260 7.78 15.11 14.22
N ALA A 261 6.62 15.44 13.68
CA ALA A 261 6.40 15.52 12.25
C ALA A 261 6.38 16.99 11.82
N LEU A 262 7.14 17.30 10.78
CA LEU A 262 7.28 18.62 10.18
C LEU A 262 6.80 18.54 8.75
N TRP A 263 5.96 19.47 8.32
CA TRP A 263 5.48 19.52 6.95
C TRP A 263 5.72 20.89 6.35
N LEU A 264 6.46 20.90 5.25
CA LEU A 264 6.78 22.10 4.50
C LEU A 264 5.61 22.47 3.60
N VAL A 265 5.00 23.61 3.86
CA VAL A 265 4.03 24.22 2.94
C VAL A 265 4.77 24.76 1.72
N ASP A 266 4.18 24.63 0.53
CA ASP A 266 4.67 25.20 -0.72
C ASP A 266 5.13 26.66 -0.49
N PRO A 267 6.44 26.95 -0.61
CA PRO A 267 6.97 28.28 -0.36
C PRO A 267 6.41 29.38 -1.28
N HIS A 268 5.81 29.00 -2.42
CA HIS A 268 5.14 29.92 -3.35
C HIS A 268 3.69 30.23 -2.96
N ARG A 269 3.15 29.57 -1.94
CA ARG A 269 1.80 29.77 -1.44
C ARG A 269 1.86 30.19 0.02
N ARG A 270 0.85 30.95 0.44
CA ARG A 270 0.66 31.28 1.86
C ARG A 270 -0.67 30.73 2.33
N ILE A 271 -0.65 30.03 3.44
CA ILE A 271 -1.85 29.53 4.11
C ILE A 271 -2.04 30.26 5.45
N LEU A 272 -3.25 30.21 5.99
CA LEU A 272 -3.55 30.77 7.30
C LEU A 272 -2.69 30.07 8.37
N SER A 273 -2.08 30.87 9.23
CA SER A 273 -1.25 30.39 10.33
C SER A 273 -2.03 30.41 11.64
N THR A 274 -1.71 29.49 12.54
CA THR A 274 -2.15 29.52 13.94
C THR A 274 -1.66 30.78 14.67
N ALA A 275 -0.66 31.49 14.16
CA ALA A 275 -0.26 32.81 14.65
C ALA A 275 -1.36 33.87 14.55
N ASN A 276 -2.36 33.66 13.68
CA ASN A 276 -3.52 34.55 13.51
C ASN A 276 -4.73 34.11 14.35
N LEU A 277 -4.60 33.02 15.11
CA LEU A 277 -5.69 32.51 15.95
C LEU A 277 -5.46 32.94 17.40
N PRO A 278 -6.54 33.31 18.13
CA PRO A 278 -6.41 33.58 19.55
C PRO A 278 -5.99 32.31 20.31
N PRO A 279 -5.35 32.47 21.49
CA PRO A 279 -5.12 31.38 22.43
C PRO A 279 -6.36 30.52 22.69
N GLN A 280 -6.28 29.22 22.36
CA GLN A 280 -7.42 28.30 22.51
C GLN A 280 -7.50 27.67 23.90
N GLN A 281 -6.37 27.54 24.62
CA GLN A 281 -6.37 26.98 25.97
C GLN A 281 -6.88 28.01 26.97
N ARG A 282 -7.87 27.61 27.78
CA ARG A 282 -8.57 28.48 28.72
C ARG A 282 -7.59 29.14 29.70
N ASP A 283 -6.66 28.36 30.24
CA ASP A 283 -5.69 28.83 31.24
C ASP A 283 -4.69 29.87 30.71
N TRP A 284 -4.60 30.06 29.39
CA TRP A 284 -3.71 31.06 28.78
C TRP A 284 -4.28 32.48 28.82
N TRP A 285 -5.59 32.63 29.07
CA TRP A 285 -6.28 33.95 29.10
C TRP A 285 -7.19 34.13 30.32
N THR A 286 -7.33 33.15 31.20
CA THR A 286 -8.11 33.29 32.44
C THR A 286 -7.55 34.35 33.40
N GLY A 287 -6.25 34.65 33.32
CA GLY A 287 -5.60 35.68 34.14
C GLY A 287 -5.81 37.13 33.66
N SER A 288 -6.24 37.34 32.40
CA SER A 288 -6.41 38.68 31.81
C SER A 288 -7.83 39.24 31.93
N GLY A 289 -8.82 38.43 32.34
CA GLY A 289 -10.23 38.84 32.47
C GLY A 289 -10.97 39.08 31.15
N GLU A 290 -10.28 39.02 30.02
CA GLU A 290 -10.84 39.17 28.67
C GLU A 290 -10.89 37.82 27.96
N VAL A 291 -12.09 37.42 27.53
CA VAL A 291 -12.28 36.23 26.69
C VAL A 291 -11.97 36.61 25.24
N PRO A 292 -11.04 35.93 24.56
CA PRO A 292 -10.78 36.18 23.15
C PRO A 292 -12.03 36.01 22.29
N SER A 293 -12.27 36.93 21.35
CA SER A 293 -13.39 36.83 20.41
C SER A 293 -13.11 35.77 19.33
N GLY A 294 -14.16 35.11 18.85
CA GLY A 294 -14.05 34.07 17.80
C GLY A 294 -13.57 32.71 18.29
N LEU A 295 -13.62 32.44 19.61
CA LEU A 295 -13.43 31.09 20.14
C LEU A 295 -14.67 30.24 19.87
N MET A 296 -14.41 29.00 19.44
CA MET A 296 -15.40 27.96 19.23
C MET A 296 -15.51 27.12 20.51
N ASP A 297 -16.72 26.77 20.94
CA ASP A 297 -16.87 25.86 22.07
C ASP A 297 -16.54 24.41 21.67
N VAL A 298 -16.36 23.53 22.65
CA VAL A 298 -15.97 22.14 22.40
C VAL A 298 -17.04 21.36 21.62
N GLU A 299 -18.32 21.70 21.80
CA GLU A 299 -19.43 21.03 21.11
C GLU A 299 -19.49 21.45 19.64
N GLU A 300 -19.33 22.75 19.37
CA GLU A 300 -19.23 23.33 18.04
C GLU A 300 -18.01 22.76 17.30
N ALA A 301 -16.84 22.67 17.96
CA ALA A 301 -15.65 22.05 17.39
C ALA A 301 -15.86 20.58 17.05
N ARG A 302 -16.53 19.82 17.92
CA ARG A 302 -16.90 18.42 17.67
C ARG A 302 -17.90 18.29 16.51
N ALA A 303 -18.87 19.19 16.40
CA ALA A 303 -19.84 19.20 15.31
C ALA A 303 -19.17 19.49 13.96
N HIS A 304 -18.27 20.47 13.90
CA HIS A 304 -17.47 20.74 12.70
C HIS A 304 -16.55 19.57 12.35
N ARG A 305 -15.93 18.93 13.34
CA ARG A 305 -15.14 17.71 13.13
C ARG A 305 -15.95 16.60 12.49
N LEU A 306 -17.16 16.35 13.00
CA LEU A 306 -18.02 15.29 12.50
C LEU A 306 -18.46 15.54 11.06
N LYS A 307 -18.91 16.78 10.75
CA LYS A 307 -19.26 17.17 9.38
C LYS A 307 -18.11 16.96 8.40
N LEU A 308 -16.89 17.33 8.81
CA LEU A 308 -15.69 17.15 8.01
C LEU A 308 -15.34 15.66 7.80
N MET A 309 -15.60 14.80 8.78
CA MET A 309 -15.42 13.35 8.65
C MET A 309 -16.49 12.70 7.74
N ASP A 310 -17.72 13.20 7.76
CA ASP A 310 -18.80 12.73 6.89
C ASP A 310 -18.53 13.08 5.43
N GLU A 311 -18.15 14.34 5.15
CA GLU A 311 -17.73 14.78 3.81
C GLU A 311 -16.56 13.93 3.29
N ARG A 312 -15.59 13.61 4.15
CA ARG A 312 -14.45 12.74 3.83
C ARG A 312 -14.88 11.33 3.48
N THR A 313 -15.78 10.75 4.28
CA THR A 313 -16.25 9.38 4.06
C THR A 313 -17.01 9.31 2.73
N ALA A 314 -17.81 10.33 2.43
CA ALA A 314 -18.49 10.46 1.15
C ALA A 314 -17.51 10.61 -0.02
N GLU A 315 -16.48 11.43 0.09
CA GLU A 315 -15.49 11.62 -0.98
C GLU A 315 -14.63 10.37 -1.21
N LYS A 316 -14.19 9.70 -0.14
CA LYS A 316 -13.50 8.40 -0.24
C LYS A 316 -14.37 7.32 -0.88
N ALA A 317 -15.69 7.36 -0.68
CA ALA A 317 -16.62 6.45 -1.34
C ALA A 317 -16.85 6.80 -2.82
N ARG A 318 -16.64 8.05 -3.23
CA ARG A 318 -16.81 8.51 -4.63
C ARG A 318 -15.60 8.20 -5.51
N ILE A 319 -14.41 8.10 -4.94
CA ILE A 319 -13.19 7.86 -5.71
C ILE A 319 -12.88 6.35 -5.75
N HIS A 320 -12.81 5.80 -6.96
CA HIS A 320 -12.52 4.39 -7.22
C HIS A 320 -11.05 4.08 -6.86
N TRP A 321 -10.83 2.83 -6.44
CA TRP A 321 -9.66 2.15 -5.83
C TRP A 321 -8.20 2.47 -6.27
N ASP A 322 -7.96 3.43 -7.15
CA ASP A 322 -6.63 3.86 -7.63
C ASP A 322 -6.18 5.22 -7.04
N SER A 323 -6.95 5.83 -6.14
CA SER A 323 -6.69 7.20 -5.70
C SER A 323 -5.73 7.34 -4.54
N ILE A 324 -4.87 8.35 -4.65
CA ILE A 324 -3.99 8.87 -3.61
C ILE A 324 -4.82 9.24 -2.37
N ASP A 325 -4.61 8.52 -1.28
CA ASP A 325 -5.15 8.87 0.03
C ASP A 325 -4.30 9.98 0.66
N TYR A 326 -4.91 11.12 0.98
CA TYR A 326 -4.28 12.16 1.80
C TYR A 326 -4.58 11.93 3.29
N ASN A 327 -3.59 12.20 4.15
CA ASN A 327 -3.73 12.16 5.59
C ASN A 327 -3.91 13.58 6.13
N PHE A 328 -4.91 13.74 6.99
CA PHE A 328 -5.33 15.05 7.45
C PHE A 328 -4.47 15.54 8.61
N TYR A 329 -4.09 16.82 8.55
CA TYR A 329 -3.71 17.56 9.74
C TYR A 329 -4.93 18.10 10.44
N ALA A 330 -5.31 17.47 11.53
CA ALA A 330 -6.09 18.18 12.54
C ALA A 330 -5.18 19.13 13.33
N ALA A 331 -4.49 20.05 12.65
CA ALA A 331 -3.76 21.13 13.32
C ALA A 331 -4.69 22.12 14.04
N LEU A 332 -6.02 22.04 13.79
CA LEU A 332 -7.03 22.88 14.43
C LEU A 332 -8.08 22.16 15.28
N MET A 333 -8.07 20.82 15.38
CA MET A 333 -9.15 20.09 16.07
C MET A 333 -8.68 18.96 17.01
N VAL A 334 -7.38 18.92 17.33
CA VAL A 334 -6.86 18.01 18.36
C VAL A 334 -6.02 18.83 19.34
N LEU A 335 -6.71 19.67 20.10
CA LEU A 335 -6.28 20.09 21.45
C LEU A 335 -7.27 19.63 22.52
N PHE A 336 -8.19 18.73 22.18
CA PHE A 336 -9.10 18.14 23.14
C PHE A 336 -9.09 16.61 23.00
N THR A 337 -8.84 16.00 24.16
CA THR A 337 -8.95 14.59 24.56
C THR A 337 -7.83 13.64 24.12
N ASP A 338 -6.90 13.39 25.05
CA ASP A 338 -6.53 12.04 25.52
C ASP A 338 -6.04 12.08 26.99
N GLU A 339 -6.66 12.92 27.82
CA GLU A 339 -6.59 12.80 29.29
C GLU A 339 -7.98 13.06 29.87
N LEU A 340 -8.70 11.96 30.14
CA LEU A 340 -9.60 11.76 31.29
C LEU A 340 -9.89 10.26 31.45
#